data_AF-A0A4Q5RNC0-F1
#
_entry.id   AF-A0A4Q5RNC0-F1
#
_cell.length_a   1.000
_cell.length_b   1.000
_cell.length_c   1.000
_cell.angle_alpha   90.00
_cell.angle_beta   90.00
_cell.angle_gamma   90.00
#
_symmetry.space_group_name_H-M   'P 1'
#
loop_
_entity.id
_entity.type
_entity.pdbx_description
1 polymer ?
#
loop_
_entity_poly.entity_id
_entity_poly.type
_entity_poly.pdbx_seq_one_letter_code
_entity_poly.pdbx_strand_id
1 'polypeptide(L)'
;MLIKQYPFYLKATTILFGISLLVMMLYMLSDLLVPLAFAMLLAVLLNPFYSKLRSYKLPKVLAIVLTLLTLIIFVSAVLYFLSSQIIQFGDTLPALRAKGGQLMVEAEVWIHRTFGLTVEKQMELLNEAANNNKAIVGQTIGSLFGLFSVLFLIPVYIFLLLFYKELILNFLYEVFSEENTKSVAEILTQTKAAIQSYIVGLLIEALIVAILNATALFILGVKYALLIGVIGALLNMLPYVGGIIAIALPVLMATVTKDGYSTQLGIVAAYAIIQFID
;
A
#
# COMPACT_ATOMS: atom_id res chain seq x y z
N MET A 1 1.79 -19.78 -51.83
CA MET A 1 0.58 -19.64 -51.00
C MET A 1 0.24 -18.14 -50.98
N LEU A 2 -0.84 -17.72 -51.67
CA LEU A 2 -1.22 -16.30 -51.76
C LEU A 2 -1.83 -15.85 -50.43
N ILE A 3 -1.15 -14.96 -49.71
CA ILE A 3 -1.70 -14.34 -48.49
C ILE A 3 -2.85 -13.43 -48.95
N LYS A 4 -4.11 -13.85 -48.70
CA LYS A 4 -5.28 -13.00 -48.94
C LYS A 4 -5.15 -11.73 -48.09
N GLN A 5 -4.94 -10.58 -48.73
CA GLN A 5 -4.96 -9.30 -48.07
C GLN A 5 -6.41 -8.87 -47.83
N TYR A 6 -6.85 -8.91 -46.57
CA TYR A 6 -8.16 -8.40 -46.18
C TYR A 6 -8.18 -6.88 -46.23
N PRO A 7 -9.32 -6.25 -46.59
CA PRO A 7 -9.45 -4.80 -46.56
C PRO A 7 -9.29 -4.25 -45.14
N PHE A 8 -8.74 -3.04 -45.03
CA PHE A 8 -8.36 -2.42 -43.77
C PHE A 8 -9.49 -2.41 -42.73
N TYR A 9 -10.73 -2.10 -43.13
CA TYR A 9 -11.87 -2.05 -42.23
C TYR A 9 -12.15 -3.41 -41.57
N LEU A 10 -12.07 -4.54 -42.29
CA LEU A 10 -12.24 -5.87 -41.70
C LEU A 10 -11.12 -6.21 -40.73
N LYS A 11 -9.87 -5.88 -41.08
CA LYS A 11 -8.71 -6.10 -40.19
C LYS A 11 -8.83 -5.27 -38.91
N ALA A 12 -9.16 -3.99 -39.04
CA ALA A 12 -9.33 -3.08 -37.92
C ALA A 12 -10.48 -3.51 -37.01
N THR A 13 -11.66 -3.84 -37.55
CA THR A 13 -12.80 -4.32 -36.75
C THR A 13 -12.48 -5.61 -36.03
N THR A 14 -11.81 -6.56 -36.68
CA THR A 14 -11.42 -7.84 -36.04
C THR A 14 -10.42 -7.63 -34.91
N ILE A 15 -9.42 -6.76 -35.10
CA ILE A 15 -8.44 -6.41 -34.06
C ILE A 15 -9.13 -5.71 -32.89
N LEU A 16 -9.97 -4.71 -33.15
CA LEU A 16 -10.69 -3.97 -32.11
C LEU A 16 -11.65 -4.88 -31.33
N PHE A 17 -12.33 -5.79 -32.02
CA PHE A 17 -13.18 -6.79 -31.38
C PHE A 17 -12.36 -7.77 -30.54
N GLY A 18 -11.20 -8.21 -31.03
CA GLY A 18 -10.27 -9.04 -30.24
C GLY A 18 -9.77 -8.32 -28.98
N ILE A 19 -9.40 -7.04 -29.10
CA ILE A 19 -8.97 -6.22 -27.96
C ILE A 19 -10.12 -6.02 -26.97
N SER A 20 -11.34 -5.74 -27.43
CA SER A 20 -12.48 -5.55 -26.54
C SER A 20 -12.84 -6.84 -25.78
N LEU A 21 -12.83 -8.00 -26.45
CA LEU A 21 -13.00 -9.30 -25.80
C LEU A 21 -11.90 -9.60 -24.79
N LEU A 22 -10.64 -9.27 -25.11
CA LEU A 22 -9.52 -9.46 -24.19
C LEU A 22 -9.67 -8.56 -22.95
N VAL A 23 -10.00 -7.28 -23.13
CA VAL A 23 -10.25 -6.36 -22.00
C VAL A 23 -11.44 -6.83 -21.16
N MET A 24 -12.52 -7.30 -21.79
CA MET A 24 -13.69 -7.85 -21.09
C MET A 24 -13.32 -9.10 -20.29
N MET A 25 -12.54 -10.01 -20.86
CA MET A 25 -12.03 -11.20 -20.16
C MET A 25 -11.17 -10.80 -18.96
N LEU A 26 -10.21 -9.88 -19.14
CA LEU A 26 -9.36 -9.39 -18.06
C LEU A 26 -10.17 -8.73 -16.94
N TYR A 27 -11.21 -7.98 -17.29
CA TYR A 27 -12.13 -7.37 -16.33
C TYR A 27 -12.92 -8.42 -15.56
N MET A 28 -13.51 -9.41 -16.24
CA MET A 28 -14.26 -10.49 -15.59
C MET A 28 -13.39 -11.39 -14.69
N LEU A 29 -12.11 -11.57 -15.06
CA LEU A 29 -11.14 -12.34 -14.26
C LEU A 29 -10.33 -11.48 -13.29
N SER A 30 -10.62 -10.19 -13.16
CA SER A 30 -9.80 -9.26 -12.34
C SER A 30 -9.69 -9.69 -10.87
N ASP A 31 -10.76 -10.23 -10.30
CA ASP A 31 -10.78 -10.77 -8.93
C ASP A 31 -9.76 -11.90 -8.70
N LEU A 32 -9.38 -12.62 -9.75
CA LEU A 32 -8.39 -13.70 -9.70
C LEU A 32 -7.01 -13.22 -10.19
N LEU A 33 -6.98 -12.44 -11.27
CA LEU A 33 -5.75 -11.97 -11.90
C LEU A 33 -5.01 -10.94 -11.06
N VAL A 34 -5.72 -10.04 -10.38
CA VAL A 34 -5.09 -9.00 -9.55
C VAL A 34 -4.33 -9.63 -8.37
N PRO A 35 -4.91 -10.50 -7.53
CA PRO A 35 -4.15 -11.15 -6.47
C PRO A 35 -3.03 -12.06 -6.99
N LEU A 36 -3.22 -12.71 -8.16
CA LEU A 36 -2.17 -13.50 -8.80
C LEU A 36 -0.98 -12.63 -9.24
N ALA A 37 -1.24 -11.44 -9.80
CA ALA A 37 -0.21 -10.49 -10.19
C ALA A 37 0.59 -10.01 -8.96
N PHE A 38 -0.10 -9.67 -7.86
CA PHE A 38 0.57 -9.34 -6.59
C PHE A 38 1.40 -10.51 -6.05
N ALA A 39 0.85 -11.72 -6.08
CA ALA A 39 1.57 -12.92 -5.68
C ALA A 39 2.81 -13.19 -6.56
N MET A 40 2.76 -12.85 -7.85
CA MET A 40 3.92 -12.94 -8.75
C MET A 40 5.03 -11.96 -8.36
N LEU A 41 4.69 -10.71 -8.09
CA LEU A 41 5.65 -9.71 -7.59
C LEU A 41 6.29 -10.16 -6.27
N LEU A 42 5.48 -10.64 -5.33
CA LEU A 42 5.96 -11.17 -4.04
C LEU A 42 6.80 -12.45 -4.21
N ALA A 43 6.43 -13.35 -5.11
CA ALA A 43 7.20 -14.55 -5.41
C ALA A 43 8.59 -14.21 -6.00
N VAL A 44 8.66 -13.18 -6.86
CA VAL A 44 9.94 -12.65 -7.37
C VAL A 44 10.76 -12.06 -6.23
N LEU A 45 10.16 -11.24 -5.36
CA LEU A 45 10.81 -10.66 -4.18
C LEU A 45 11.36 -11.73 -3.22
N LEU A 46 10.59 -12.80 -2.99
CA LEU A 46 10.95 -13.88 -2.08
C LEU A 46 11.90 -14.91 -2.68
N ASN A 47 12.06 -14.94 -4.01
CA ASN A 47 12.89 -15.92 -4.70
C ASN A 47 14.34 -15.96 -4.16
N PRO A 48 15.05 -14.85 -3.84
CA PRO A 48 16.39 -14.91 -3.25
C PRO A 48 16.44 -15.67 -1.93
N PHE A 49 15.44 -15.47 -1.08
CA PHE A 49 15.33 -16.19 0.20
C PHE A 49 15.05 -17.68 -0.03
N TYR A 50 14.09 -18.01 -0.89
CA TYR A 50 13.83 -19.39 -1.31
C TYR A 50 15.08 -20.07 -1.91
N SER A 51 15.80 -19.37 -2.80
CA SER A 51 17.04 -19.86 -3.41
C SER A 51 18.14 -20.12 -2.38
N LYS A 52 18.27 -19.24 -1.37
CA LYS A 52 19.21 -19.42 -0.26
C LYS A 52 18.83 -20.61 0.63
N LEU A 53 17.54 -20.84 0.88
CA LEU A 53 17.08 -22.05 1.56
C LEU A 53 17.39 -23.32 0.76
N ARG A 54 17.21 -23.28 -0.57
CA ARG A 54 17.57 -24.39 -1.46
C ARG A 54 19.07 -24.66 -1.51
N SER A 55 19.93 -23.66 -1.33
CA SER A 55 21.39 -23.88 -1.27
C SER A 55 21.83 -24.66 -0.03
N TYR A 56 21.02 -24.67 1.04
CA TYR A 56 21.21 -25.55 2.20
C TYR A 56 20.70 -26.99 1.98
N LYS A 57 20.45 -27.40 0.71
CA LYS A 57 19.96 -28.74 0.32
C LYS A 57 18.56 -29.10 0.87
N LEU A 58 17.77 -28.11 1.29
CA LEU A 58 16.38 -28.35 1.71
C LEU A 58 15.51 -28.82 0.54
N PRO A 59 14.59 -29.78 0.73
CA PRO A 59 13.67 -30.21 -0.33
C PRO A 59 12.74 -29.06 -0.73
N LYS A 60 12.27 -29.09 -1.98
CA LYS A 60 11.57 -27.99 -2.65
C LYS A 60 10.40 -27.45 -1.82
N VAL A 61 9.52 -28.36 -1.35
CA VAL A 61 8.34 -28.00 -0.56
C VAL A 61 8.73 -27.35 0.77
N LEU A 62 9.72 -27.88 1.50
CA LEU A 62 10.15 -27.29 2.77
C LEU A 62 10.76 -25.89 2.58
N ALA A 63 11.55 -25.67 1.54
CA ALA A 63 12.09 -24.35 1.24
C ALA A 63 10.99 -23.32 0.93
N ILE A 64 9.94 -23.72 0.21
CA ILE A 64 8.77 -22.86 -0.06
C ILE A 64 8.00 -22.58 1.23
N VAL A 65 7.69 -23.61 2.02
CA VAL A 65 6.96 -23.45 3.29
C VAL A 65 7.69 -22.52 4.25
N LEU A 66 9.01 -22.69 4.43
CA LEU A 66 9.81 -21.79 5.27
C LEU A 66 9.85 -20.35 4.73
N THR A 67 9.88 -20.19 3.41
CA THR A 67 9.78 -18.86 2.76
C THR A 67 8.45 -18.19 3.08
N LEU A 68 7.33 -18.93 2.97
CA LEU A 68 6.00 -18.43 3.28
C LEU A 68 5.81 -18.17 4.77
N LEU A 69 6.33 -19.02 5.65
CA LEU A 69 6.28 -18.81 7.09
C LEU A 69 7.01 -17.53 7.48
N THR A 70 8.19 -17.26 6.94
CA THR A 70 8.90 -16.00 7.17
C THR A 70 8.07 -14.80 6.72
N LEU A 71 7.45 -14.85 5.54
CA LEU A 71 6.56 -13.79 5.06
C LEU A 71 5.37 -13.59 6.01
N ILE A 72 4.68 -14.67 6.38
CA ILE A 72 3.50 -14.63 7.24
C ILE A 72 3.85 -14.07 8.62
N ILE A 73 4.97 -14.50 9.22
CA ILE A 73 5.45 -14.01 10.51
C ILE A 73 5.77 -12.51 10.41
N PHE A 74 6.49 -12.09 9.36
CA PHE A 74 6.84 -10.69 9.15
C PHE A 74 5.59 -9.80 9.01
N VAL A 75 4.66 -10.18 8.11
CA VAL A 75 3.40 -9.44 7.90
C VAL A 75 2.56 -9.43 9.17
N SER A 76 2.42 -10.55 9.86
CA SER A 76 1.66 -10.64 11.11
C SER A 76 2.26 -9.77 12.21
N ALA A 77 3.58 -9.71 12.31
CA ALA A 77 4.27 -8.83 13.27
C ALA A 77 4.01 -7.35 12.98
N VAL A 78 4.08 -6.94 11.70
CA VAL A 78 3.76 -5.56 11.28
C VAL A 78 2.29 -5.25 11.56
N LEU A 79 1.36 -6.13 11.19
CA LEU A 79 -0.07 -5.91 11.42
C LEU A 79 -0.42 -5.87 12.91
N TYR A 80 0.17 -6.75 13.73
CA TYR A 80 0.00 -6.74 15.18
C TYR A 80 0.53 -5.42 15.78
N PHE A 81 1.73 -5.02 15.38
CA PHE A 81 2.32 -3.75 15.79
C PHE A 81 1.41 -2.57 15.42
N LEU A 82 1.00 -2.44 14.16
CA LEU A 82 0.10 -1.37 13.72
C LEU A 82 -1.25 -1.40 14.45
N SER A 83 -1.83 -2.58 14.64
CA SER A 83 -3.10 -2.74 15.37
C SER A 83 -2.98 -2.25 16.80
N SER A 84 -1.90 -2.60 17.50
CA SER A 84 -1.65 -2.15 18.87
C SER A 84 -1.51 -0.62 18.95
N GLN A 85 -0.85 -0.01 17.96
CA GLN A 85 -0.69 1.43 17.88
C GLN A 85 -2.02 2.14 17.55
N ILE A 86 -2.82 1.60 16.64
CA ILE A 86 -4.14 2.12 16.28
C ILE A 86 -5.09 2.08 17.48
N ILE A 87 -5.07 1.01 18.28
CA ILE A 87 -5.88 0.91 19.51
C ILE A 87 -5.48 2.02 20.48
N GLN A 88 -4.18 2.20 20.73
CA GLN A 88 -3.69 3.26 21.62
C GLN A 88 -4.03 4.66 21.08
N PHE A 89 -4.02 4.86 19.76
CA PHE A 89 -4.47 6.11 19.13
C PHE A 89 -5.99 6.32 19.33
N GLY A 90 -6.79 5.25 19.23
CA GLY A 90 -8.23 5.24 19.48
C GLY A 90 -8.60 5.81 20.84
N ASP A 91 -7.82 5.51 21.88
CA ASP A 91 -8.00 6.04 23.23
C ASP A 91 -7.81 7.58 23.31
N THR A 92 -7.12 8.18 22.34
CA THR A 92 -6.94 9.65 22.25
C THR A 92 -8.07 10.34 21.48
N LEU A 93 -8.95 9.60 20.78
CA LEU A 93 -10.05 10.19 20.01
C LEU A 93 -10.99 11.09 20.83
N PRO A 94 -11.37 10.77 22.08
CA PRO A 94 -12.20 11.66 22.89
C PRO A 94 -11.53 13.03 23.14
N ALA A 95 -10.23 13.03 23.44
CA ALA A 95 -9.44 14.25 23.60
C ALA A 95 -9.30 15.01 22.27
N LEU A 96 -9.14 14.29 21.16
CA LEU A 96 -9.14 14.83 19.79
C LEU A 96 -10.42 15.63 19.51
N ARG A 97 -11.57 15.07 19.88
CA ARG A 97 -12.88 15.73 19.72
C ARG A 97 -13.03 16.95 20.60
N ALA A 98 -12.64 16.86 21.87
CA ALA A 98 -12.78 17.97 22.81
C ALA A 98 -11.99 19.21 22.35
N LYS A 99 -10.71 19.03 21.98
CA LYS A 99 -9.88 20.14 21.47
C LYS A 99 -10.33 20.61 20.09
N GLY A 100 -10.76 19.69 19.21
CA GLY A 100 -11.35 20.06 17.91
C GLY A 100 -12.59 20.94 18.06
N GLY A 101 -13.47 20.61 19.00
CA GLY A 101 -14.63 21.45 19.35
C GLY A 101 -14.22 22.82 19.89
N GLN A 102 -13.20 22.89 20.76
CA GLN A 102 -12.67 24.16 21.25
C GLN A 102 -12.13 25.03 20.12
N LEU A 103 -11.34 24.46 19.21
CA LEU A 103 -10.81 25.19 18.05
C LEU A 103 -11.91 25.70 17.11
N MET A 104 -13.01 24.95 16.94
CA MET A 104 -14.16 25.40 16.17
C MET A 104 -14.86 26.59 16.83
N VAL A 105 -15.04 26.55 18.16
CA VAL A 105 -15.61 27.68 18.92
C VAL A 105 -14.68 28.91 18.84
N GLU A 106 -13.37 28.73 18.97
CA GLU A 106 -12.40 29.81 18.82
C GLU A 106 -12.42 30.41 17.41
N ALA A 107 -12.55 29.57 16.38
CA ALA A 107 -12.69 30.00 14.99
C ALA A 107 -14.00 30.75 14.77
N GLU A 108 -15.12 30.29 15.34
CA GLU A 108 -16.41 30.98 15.29
C GLU A 108 -16.33 32.36 15.93
N VAL A 109 -15.73 32.48 17.11
CA VAL A 109 -15.53 33.76 17.80
C VAL A 109 -14.64 34.69 16.96
N TRP A 110 -13.59 34.18 16.32
CA TRP A 110 -12.73 34.96 15.43
C TRP A 110 -13.45 35.42 14.16
N ILE A 111 -14.22 34.53 13.52
CA ILE A 111 -15.04 34.85 12.34
C ILE A 111 -16.10 35.90 12.70
N HIS A 112 -16.78 35.73 13.83
CA HIS A 112 -17.79 36.66 14.29
C HIS A 112 -17.17 38.05 14.58
N ARG A 113 -16.01 38.10 15.23
CA ARG A 113 -15.29 39.36 15.49
C ARG A 113 -14.75 40.04 14.22
N THR A 114 -14.32 39.26 13.23
CA THR A 114 -13.64 39.77 12.03
C THR A 114 -14.61 40.09 10.89
N PHE A 115 -15.66 39.28 10.72
CA PHE A 115 -16.59 39.35 9.59
C PHE A 115 -18.06 39.55 9.99
N GLY A 116 -18.41 39.47 11.28
CA GLY A 116 -19.79 39.69 11.77
C GLY A 116 -20.80 38.58 11.41
N LEU A 117 -20.32 37.41 10.96
CA LEU A 117 -21.16 36.27 10.58
C LEU A 117 -21.36 35.33 11.77
N THR A 118 -22.59 34.85 11.99
CA THR A 118 -22.93 33.85 13.02
C THR A 118 -22.97 32.45 12.40
N VAL A 119 -22.33 31.46 13.03
CA VAL A 119 -22.21 30.10 12.48
C VAL A 119 -23.01 29.11 13.35
N GLU A 120 -24.34 29.22 13.30
CA GLU A 120 -25.24 28.50 14.22
C GLU A 120 -25.38 26.98 14.03
N LYS A 121 -24.66 26.36 13.08
CA LYS A 121 -24.90 24.95 12.65
C LYS A 121 -23.75 23.94 12.87
N GLN A 122 -22.78 24.22 13.73
CA GLN A 122 -21.58 23.36 13.85
C GLN A 122 -21.68 22.24 14.90
N MET A 123 -22.44 22.43 15.99
CA MET A 123 -22.50 21.45 17.09
C MET A 123 -23.35 20.22 16.76
N GLU A 124 -24.32 20.34 15.87
CA GLU A 124 -25.23 19.24 15.47
C GLU A 124 -24.51 18.23 14.55
N LEU A 125 -23.74 18.72 13.56
CA LEU A 125 -22.95 17.89 12.62
C LEU A 125 -21.82 17.11 13.33
N LEU A 126 -21.19 17.70 14.35
CA LEU A 126 -20.17 17.04 15.17
C LEU A 126 -20.75 15.88 16.00
N ASN A 127 -21.96 16.05 16.54
CA ASN A 127 -22.65 15.02 17.31
C ASN A 127 -23.20 13.89 16.43
N GLU A 128 -23.64 14.21 15.21
CA GLU A 128 -24.11 13.23 14.22
C GLU A 128 -22.96 12.37 13.66
N ALA A 129 -21.80 12.98 13.35
CA ALA A 129 -20.57 12.26 13.01
C ALA A 129 -20.03 11.42 14.20
N ALA A 130 -20.24 11.87 15.44
CA ALA A 130 -19.83 11.15 16.64
C ALA A 130 -20.65 9.87 16.92
N ASN A 131 -21.96 9.89 16.66
CA ASN A 131 -22.84 8.75 16.92
C ASN A 131 -22.76 7.65 15.84
N ASN A 132 -22.29 7.97 14.63
CA ASN A 132 -22.06 6.98 13.57
C ASN A 132 -20.78 6.13 13.74
N ASN A 133 -19.98 6.35 14.80
CA ASN A 133 -18.69 5.66 14.99
C ASN A 133 -18.78 4.16 15.26
N LYS A 134 -19.91 3.65 15.80
CA LYS A 134 -20.10 2.19 15.95
C LYS A 134 -20.27 1.50 14.60
N ALA A 135 -20.86 2.20 13.62
CA ALA A 135 -21.00 1.69 12.26
C ALA A 135 -19.66 1.75 11.49
N ILE A 136 -18.87 2.81 11.66
CA ILE A 136 -17.57 2.96 10.97
C ILE A 136 -16.53 1.94 11.46
N VAL A 137 -16.45 1.68 12.77
CA VAL A 137 -15.55 0.65 13.31
C VAL A 137 -16.00 -0.75 12.87
N GLY A 138 -17.31 -1.04 12.88
CA GLY A 138 -17.87 -2.31 12.40
C GLY A 138 -17.68 -2.53 10.89
N GLN A 139 -17.81 -1.48 10.08
CA GLN A 139 -17.63 -1.52 8.62
C GLN A 139 -16.15 -1.56 8.21
N THR A 140 -15.25 -0.97 9.02
CA THR A 140 -13.80 -1.14 8.90
C THR A 140 -13.41 -2.58 9.21
N ILE A 141 -13.92 -3.15 10.31
CA ILE A 141 -13.70 -4.57 10.64
C ILE A 141 -14.25 -5.50 9.54
N GLY A 142 -15.44 -5.22 9.01
CA GLY A 142 -16.02 -5.97 7.88
C GLY A 142 -15.19 -5.88 6.59
N SER A 143 -14.65 -4.70 6.29
CA SER A 143 -13.72 -4.49 5.17
C SER A 143 -12.39 -5.22 5.38
N LEU A 144 -11.90 -5.30 6.62
CA LEU A 144 -10.73 -6.09 6.99
C LEU A 144 -10.99 -7.59 6.75
N PHE A 145 -12.19 -8.12 7.06
CA PHE A 145 -12.58 -9.50 6.73
C PHE A 145 -12.62 -9.80 5.23
N GLY A 146 -13.02 -8.84 4.40
CA GLY A 146 -12.89 -8.93 2.94
C GLY A 146 -11.43 -9.02 2.49
N LEU A 147 -10.55 -8.20 3.09
CA LEU A 147 -9.11 -8.25 2.84
C LEU A 147 -8.47 -9.57 3.32
N PHE A 148 -8.95 -10.15 4.42
CA PHE A 148 -8.46 -11.44 4.91
C PHE A 148 -8.71 -12.59 3.92
N SER A 149 -9.80 -12.54 3.15
CA SER A 149 -10.07 -13.54 2.10
C SER A 149 -9.02 -13.46 0.97
N VAL A 150 -8.62 -12.26 0.58
CA VAL A 150 -7.56 -12.03 -0.41
C VAL A 150 -6.18 -12.38 0.14
N LEU A 151 -5.92 -12.06 1.41
CA LEU A 151 -4.67 -12.39 2.12
C LEU A 151 -4.45 -13.89 2.29
N PHE A 152 -5.52 -14.71 2.27
CA PHE A 152 -5.38 -16.18 2.29
C PHE A 152 -4.96 -16.73 0.93
N LEU A 153 -5.46 -16.16 -0.17
CA LEU A 153 -5.13 -16.60 -1.53
C LEU A 153 -3.70 -16.27 -1.94
N ILE A 154 -3.16 -15.13 -1.48
CA ILE A 154 -1.80 -14.68 -1.85
C ILE A 154 -0.73 -15.73 -1.50
N PRO A 155 -0.64 -16.26 -0.25
CA PRO A 155 0.31 -17.33 0.08
C PRO A 155 0.14 -18.58 -0.77
N VAL A 156 -1.10 -18.96 -1.11
CA VAL A 156 -1.38 -20.10 -1.99
C VAL A 156 -0.85 -19.85 -3.39
N TYR A 157 -1.07 -18.66 -3.95
CA TYR A 157 -0.52 -18.30 -5.26
C TYR A 157 1.00 -18.20 -5.24
N ILE A 158 1.61 -17.63 -4.20
CA ILE A 158 3.08 -17.63 -4.05
C ILE A 158 3.60 -19.07 -3.98
N PHE A 159 2.94 -19.95 -3.23
CA PHE A 159 3.28 -21.37 -3.18
C PHE A 159 3.29 -21.98 -4.58
N LEU A 160 2.18 -21.83 -5.31
CA LEU A 160 2.01 -22.39 -6.66
C LEU A 160 3.05 -21.82 -7.64
N LEU A 161 3.30 -20.52 -7.61
CA LEU A 161 4.28 -19.85 -8.48
C LEU A 161 5.70 -20.32 -8.19
N LEU A 162 6.10 -20.46 -6.93
CA LEU A 162 7.42 -20.99 -6.56
C LEU A 162 7.53 -22.49 -6.84
N PHE A 163 6.45 -23.24 -6.66
CA PHE A 163 6.41 -24.68 -6.91
C PHE A 163 6.46 -24.99 -8.42
N TYR A 164 5.68 -24.31 -9.24
CA TYR A 164 5.61 -24.52 -10.69
C TYR A 164 6.56 -23.62 -11.50
N LYS A 165 7.45 -22.87 -10.85
CA LYS A 165 8.43 -21.97 -11.50
C LYS A 165 9.12 -22.56 -12.73
N GLU A 166 9.65 -23.78 -12.62
CA GLU A 166 10.37 -24.44 -13.73
C GLU A 166 9.43 -24.75 -14.90
N LEU A 167 8.22 -25.24 -14.61
CA LEU A 167 7.19 -25.50 -15.62
C LEU A 167 6.78 -24.21 -16.35
N ILE A 168 6.56 -23.13 -15.60
CA ILE A 168 6.18 -21.82 -16.15
C ILE A 168 7.28 -21.28 -17.08
N LEU A 169 8.54 -21.36 -16.65
CA LEU A 169 9.67 -20.88 -17.47
C LEU A 169 9.85 -21.73 -18.74
N ASN A 170 9.76 -23.06 -18.62
CA ASN A 170 9.86 -23.95 -19.79
C ASN A 170 8.71 -23.71 -20.78
N PHE A 171 7.48 -23.54 -20.30
CA PHE A 171 6.34 -23.15 -21.13
C PHE A 171 6.61 -21.84 -21.87
N LEU A 172 7.14 -20.83 -21.18
CA LEU A 172 7.49 -19.57 -21.85
C LEU A 172 8.56 -19.77 -22.92
N TYR A 173 9.56 -20.62 -22.71
CA TYR A 173 10.56 -20.92 -23.74
C TYR A 173 9.97 -21.66 -24.95
N GLU A 174 9.04 -22.60 -24.74
CA GLU A 174 8.40 -23.39 -25.80
C GLU A 174 7.40 -22.59 -26.65
N VAL A 175 6.83 -21.51 -26.12
CA VAL A 175 5.89 -20.64 -26.87
C VAL A 175 6.61 -19.83 -27.97
N PHE A 176 7.91 -19.57 -27.80
CA PHE A 176 8.70 -18.85 -28.80
C PHE A 176 9.52 -19.82 -29.67
N SER A 177 9.91 -19.37 -30.87
CA SER A 177 10.79 -20.16 -31.73
C SER A 177 12.16 -20.40 -31.07
N GLU A 178 12.78 -21.55 -31.35
CA GLU A 178 14.07 -21.94 -30.75
C GLU A 178 15.16 -20.87 -30.90
N GLU A 179 15.17 -20.16 -32.04
CA GLU A 179 16.09 -19.04 -32.33
C GLU A 179 16.02 -17.92 -31.28
N ASN A 180 14.86 -17.70 -30.66
CA ASN A 180 14.63 -16.65 -29.69
C ASN A 180 14.85 -17.10 -28.23
N THR A 181 15.14 -18.38 -27.96
CA THR A 181 15.23 -18.94 -26.60
C THR A 181 16.21 -18.17 -25.71
N LYS A 182 17.39 -17.80 -26.26
CA LYS A 182 18.40 -17.02 -25.52
C LYS A 182 17.89 -15.63 -25.14
N SER A 183 17.27 -14.94 -26.10
CA SER A 183 16.68 -13.62 -25.88
C SER A 183 15.56 -13.67 -24.84
N VAL A 184 14.70 -14.69 -24.89
CA VAL A 184 13.63 -14.89 -23.90
C VAL A 184 14.20 -15.11 -22.50
N ALA A 185 15.22 -15.98 -22.36
CA ALA A 185 15.87 -16.22 -21.07
C ALA A 185 16.54 -14.96 -20.50
N GLU A 186 17.18 -14.17 -21.36
CA GLU A 186 17.78 -12.89 -20.98
C GLU A 186 16.73 -11.88 -20.51
N ILE A 187 15.65 -11.68 -21.28
CA ILE A 187 14.55 -10.78 -20.94
C ILE A 187 13.90 -11.18 -19.61
N LEU A 188 13.61 -12.47 -19.41
CA LEU A 188 13.00 -12.95 -18.16
C LEU A 188 13.93 -12.74 -16.96
N THR A 189 15.23 -12.95 -17.13
CA THR A 189 16.24 -12.72 -16.08
C THR A 189 16.36 -11.24 -15.73
N GLN A 190 16.45 -10.38 -16.73
CA GLN A 190 16.52 -8.93 -16.55
C GLN A 190 15.23 -8.38 -15.92
N THR A 191 14.07 -8.85 -16.38
CA THR A 191 12.75 -8.44 -15.83
C THR A 191 12.65 -8.83 -14.36
N LYS A 192 13.02 -10.07 -14.01
CA LYS A 192 13.06 -10.53 -12.63
C LYS A 192 14.00 -9.65 -11.78
N ALA A 193 15.20 -9.36 -12.28
CA ALA A 193 16.17 -8.53 -11.57
C ALA A 193 15.65 -7.10 -11.36
N ALA A 194 15.02 -6.50 -12.38
CA ALA A 194 14.43 -5.16 -12.31
C ALA A 194 13.30 -5.11 -11.27
N ILE A 195 12.35 -6.07 -11.31
CA ILE A 195 11.27 -6.16 -10.32
C ILE A 195 11.84 -6.32 -8.91
N GLN A 196 12.81 -7.21 -8.75
CA GLN A 196 13.40 -7.48 -7.44
C GLN A 196 14.13 -6.24 -6.89
N SER A 197 14.96 -5.58 -7.69
CA SER A 197 15.68 -4.37 -7.28
C SER A 197 14.73 -3.22 -6.97
N TYR A 198 13.66 -3.06 -7.76
CA TYR A 198 12.65 -2.04 -7.51
C TYR A 198 11.92 -2.25 -6.17
N ILE A 199 11.42 -3.47 -5.92
CA ILE A 199 10.68 -3.75 -4.68
C ILE A 199 11.62 -3.67 -3.46
N VAL A 200 12.85 -4.16 -3.57
CA VAL A 200 13.84 -4.03 -2.48
C VAL A 200 14.18 -2.56 -2.23
N GLY A 201 14.37 -1.77 -3.29
CA GLY A 201 14.57 -0.32 -3.20
C GLY A 201 13.43 0.35 -2.46
N LEU A 202 12.19 0.07 -2.86
CA LEU A 202 10.99 0.63 -2.24
C LEU A 202 10.85 0.25 -0.75
N LEU A 203 11.23 -0.97 -0.37
CA LEU A 203 11.23 -1.39 1.05
C LEU A 203 12.30 -0.68 1.87
N ILE A 204 13.49 -0.46 1.29
CA ILE A 204 14.59 0.28 1.95
C ILE A 204 14.21 1.75 2.10
N GLU A 205 13.69 2.36 1.04
CA GLU A 205 13.17 3.73 1.00
C GLU A 205 12.09 3.91 2.08
N ALA A 206 11.06 3.05 2.09
CA ALA A 206 10.00 3.10 3.09
C ALA A 206 10.54 2.97 4.52
N LEU A 207 11.55 2.13 4.75
CA LEU A 207 12.18 2.02 6.07
C LEU A 207 12.92 3.31 6.47
N ILE A 208 13.66 3.92 5.54
CA ILE A 208 14.37 5.19 5.77
C ILE A 208 13.36 6.31 6.07
N VAL A 209 12.34 6.46 5.23
CA VAL A 209 11.28 7.47 5.39
C VAL A 209 10.53 7.25 6.71
N ALA A 210 10.24 6.00 7.10
CA ALA A 210 9.59 5.71 8.38
C ALA A 210 10.45 6.15 9.58
N ILE A 211 11.75 5.89 9.54
CA ILE A 211 12.70 6.28 10.60
C ILE A 211 12.82 7.81 10.67
N LEU A 212 12.98 8.48 9.52
CA LEU A 212 13.10 9.94 9.46
C LEU A 212 11.83 10.62 9.97
N ASN A 213 10.66 10.19 9.49
CA ASN A 213 9.37 10.73 9.93
C ASN A 213 9.14 10.49 11.43
N ALA A 214 9.35 9.26 11.92
CA ALA A 214 9.19 8.94 13.33
C ALA A 214 10.15 9.76 14.22
N THR A 215 11.40 9.93 13.79
CA THR A 215 12.41 10.70 14.52
C THR A 215 12.05 12.18 14.56
N ALA A 216 11.64 12.77 13.42
CA ALA A 216 11.21 14.15 13.36
C ALA A 216 10.02 14.42 14.29
N LEU A 217 9.00 13.56 14.24
CA LEU A 217 7.84 13.65 15.13
C LEU A 217 8.20 13.45 16.61
N PHE A 218 9.14 12.56 16.91
CA PHE A 218 9.61 12.32 18.27
C PHE A 218 10.33 13.54 18.85
N ILE A 219 11.21 14.18 18.07
CA ILE A 219 11.92 15.43 18.45
C ILE A 219 10.90 16.55 18.70
N LEU A 220 9.88 16.66 17.84
CA LEU A 220 8.80 17.64 17.97
C LEU A 220 7.82 17.29 19.11
N GLY A 221 8.00 16.14 19.76
CA GLY A 221 7.21 15.69 20.91
C GLY A 221 5.77 15.35 20.56
N VAL A 222 5.50 14.93 19.33
CA VAL A 222 4.18 14.53 18.84
C VAL A 222 3.86 13.12 19.36
N LYS A 223 2.68 12.94 19.97
CA LYS A 223 2.24 11.61 20.42
C LYS A 223 2.05 10.68 19.22
N TYR A 224 2.33 9.39 19.41
CA TYR A 224 2.22 8.37 18.36
C TYR A 224 3.15 8.61 17.15
N ALA A 225 4.29 9.30 17.38
CA ALA A 225 5.31 9.58 16.36
C ALA A 225 5.69 8.34 15.53
N LEU A 226 5.90 7.19 16.18
CA LEU A 226 6.25 5.94 15.50
C LEU A 226 5.11 5.41 14.60
N LEU A 227 3.88 5.40 15.11
CA LEU A 227 2.70 4.99 14.33
C LEU A 227 2.53 5.87 13.09
N ILE A 228 2.53 7.18 13.30
CA ILE A 228 2.29 8.16 12.23
C ILE A 228 3.45 8.15 11.23
N GLY A 229 4.69 7.98 11.69
CA GLY A 229 5.86 7.85 10.82
C GLY A 229 5.82 6.61 9.94
N VAL A 230 5.44 5.45 10.49
CA VAL A 230 5.28 4.20 9.73
C VAL A 230 4.11 4.29 8.74
N ILE A 231 2.95 4.79 9.16
CA ILE A 231 1.80 4.99 8.25
C ILE A 231 2.18 5.98 7.15
N GLY A 232 2.86 7.08 7.47
CA GLY A 232 3.33 8.06 6.50
C GLY A 232 4.24 7.43 5.45
N ALA A 233 5.20 6.60 5.86
CA ALA A 233 6.08 5.90 4.94
C ALA A 233 5.37 4.85 4.08
N LEU A 234 4.44 4.08 4.66
CA LEU A 234 3.63 3.11 3.91
C LEU A 234 2.74 3.80 2.86
N LEU A 235 2.15 4.94 3.22
CA LEU A 235 1.35 5.73 2.28
C LEU A 235 2.21 6.42 1.23
N ASN A 236 3.45 6.76 1.54
CA ASN A 236 4.40 7.34 0.59
C ASN A 236 4.66 6.42 -0.61
N MET A 237 4.60 5.10 -0.40
CA MET A 237 4.68 4.12 -1.49
C MET A 237 3.52 4.24 -2.51
N LEU A 238 2.42 4.93 -2.15
CA LEU A 238 1.29 5.21 -3.04
C LEU A 238 1.40 6.63 -3.63
N PRO A 239 1.60 6.76 -4.95
CA PRO A 239 1.63 8.07 -5.62
C PRO A 239 0.37 8.88 -5.33
N TYR A 240 0.53 10.20 -5.15
CA TYR A 240 -0.52 11.19 -4.86
C TYR A 240 -1.22 11.10 -3.49
N VAL A 241 -1.34 9.90 -2.92
CA VAL A 241 -1.96 9.67 -1.60
C VAL A 241 -0.96 9.94 -0.48
N GLY A 242 0.31 9.55 -0.68
CA GLY A 242 1.39 9.62 0.29
C GLY A 242 1.62 10.99 0.88
N GLY A 243 2.07 11.96 0.07
CA GLY A 243 2.49 13.27 0.56
C GLY A 243 1.41 14.06 1.31
N ILE A 244 0.15 14.00 0.86
CA ILE A 244 -0.95 14.73 1.52
C ILE A 244 -1.28 14.10 2.88
N ILE A 245 -1.49 12.78 2.92
CA ILE A 245 -1.91 12.11 4.16
C ILE A 245 -0.76 12.04 5.16
N ALA A 246 0.48 11.85 4.67
CA ALA A 246 1.68 11.79 5.50
C ALA A 246 1.91 13.09 6.28
N ILE A 247 1.56 14.26 5.72
CA ILE A 247 1.65 15.55 6.41
C ILE A 247 0.38 15.83 7.23
N ALA A 248 -0.79 15.55 6.67
CA ALA A 248 -2.06 15.88 7.31
C ALA A 248 -2.24 15.18 8.67
N LEU A 249 -1.96 13.88 8.75
CA LEU A 249 -2.12 13.11 9.99
C LEU A 249 -1.30 13.67 11.16
N PRO A 250 0.03 13.89 11.06
CA PRO A 250 0.80 14.46 12.14
C PRO A 250 0.45 15.92 12.44
N VAL A 251 0.11 16.74 11.44
CA VAL A 251 -0.32 18.13 11.68
C VAL A 251 -1.62 18.17 12.49
N LEU A 252 -2.59 17.33 12.15
CA LEU A 252 -3.83 17.18 12.92
C LEU A 252 -3.54 16.73 14.35
N MET A 253 -2.65 15.75 14.51
CA MET A 253 -2.26 15.25 15.83
C MET A 253 -1.59 16.33 16.69
N ALA A 254 -0.67 17.10 16.11
CA ALA A 254 -0.02 18.21 16.81
C ALA A 254 -1.01 19.32 17.18
N THR A 255 -1.94 19.64 16.29
CA THR A 255 -2.98 20.67 16.54
C THR A 255 -3.84 20.35 17.74
N VAL A 256 -4.08 19.07 18.02
CA VAL A 256 -4.83 18.68 19.20
C VAL A 256 -3.93 18.59 20.44
N THR A 257 -2.72 18.05 20.29
CA THR A 257 -1.90 17.68 21.46
C THR A 257 -0.91 18.74 21.90
N LYS A 258 -0.73 19.81 21.13
CA LYS A 258 0.20 20.91 21.41
C LYS A 258 -0.52 22.24 21.30
N ASP A 259 -0.10 23.19 22.12
CA ASP A 259 -0.58 24.56 22.05
C ASP A 259 0.29 25.39 21.10
N GLY A 260 -0.33 26.34 20.40
CA GLY A 260 0.31 27.16 19.37
C GLY A 260 0.47 26.45 18.03
N TYR A 261 1.22 27.08 17.12
CA TYR A 261 1.43 26.62 15.73
C TYR A 261 2.86 26.19 15.41
N SER A 262 3.79 26.30 16.36
CA SER A 262 5.22 26.05 16.13
C SER A 262 5.51 24.59 15.80
N THR A 263 4.85 23.65 16.49
CA THR A 263 5.00 22.21 16.21
C THR A 263 4.45 21.85 14.82
N GLN A 264 3.32 22.41 14.41
CA GLN A 264 2.69 22.18 13.12
C GLN A 264 3.58 22.68 11.99
N LEU A 265 4.12 23.90 12.12
CA LEU A 265 5.09 24.44 11.16
C LEU A 265 6.36 23.60 11.12
N GLY A 266 6.85 23.14 12.27
CA GLY A 266 7.98 22.23 12.37
C GLY A 266 7.75 20.89 11.66
N ILE A 267 6.55 20.31 11.76
CA ILE A 267 6.16 19.09 11.03
C ILE A 267 6.19 19.35 9.53
N VAL A 268 5.54 20.42 9.07
CA VAL A 268 5.49 20.76 7.64
C VAL A 268 6.90 20.95 7.08
N ALA A 269 7.77 21.68 7.80
CA ALA A 269 9.15 21.88 7.39
C ALA A 269 9.95 20.57 7.37
N ALA A 270 9.85 19.74 8.42
CA ALA A 270 10.55 18.46 8.49
C ALA A 270 10.11 17.51 7.37
N TYR A 271 8.81 17.39 7.13
CA TYR A 271 8.26 16.51 6.10
C TYR A 271 8.57 17.04 4.69
N ALA A 272 8.60 18.36 4.48
CA ALA A 272 9.04 18.92 3.21
C ALA A 272 10.52 18.59 2.91
N ILE A 273 11.39 18.60 3.93
CA ILE A 273 12.79 18.19 3.78
C ILE A 273 12.89 16.69 3.48
N ILE A 274 12.14 15.85 4.21
CA ILE A 274 12.15 14.40 4.00
C ILE A 274 11.65 14.07 2.59
N GLN A 275 10.55 14.68 2.15
CA GLN A 275 9.99 14.50 0.81
C GLN A 275 10.89 15.03 -0.32
N PHE A 276 11.79 15.97 -0.02
CA PHE A 276 12.78 16.45 -0.98
C PHE A 276 13.97 15.49 -1.13
N ILE A 277 14.27 14.71 -0.08
CA ILE A 277 15.34 13.70 -0.09
C ILE A 277 14.86 12.38 -0.72
N ASP A 278 13.56 12.11 -0.58
CA ASP A 278 12.80 11.03 -1.23
C ASP A 278 12.68 11.23 -2.76
#